data_AF-A0AAW5U6H0-F1
#
_entry.id   AF-A0AAW5U6H0-F1
#
_cell.length_a   1.000
_cell.length_b   1.000
_cell.length_c   1.000
_cell.angle_alpha   90.00
_cell.angle_beta   90.00
_cell.angle_gamma   90.00
#
_symmetry.space_group_name_H-M   'P 1'
#
loop_
_entity.id
_entity.type
_entity.pdbx_description
1 polymer ?
#
loop_
_entity_poly.entity_id
_entity_poly.type
_entity_poly.pdbx_seq_one_letter_code
_entity_poly.pdbx_strand_id
1 'polypeptide(L)'
;MLDICAKKEQEKWLKGKKTNLLTCELESMKPDGTTEAEASDFLHPFLQQVCEYSDDTIEKVLNPLRDLNEQYSGKFDKEVILLKRKLGVGCKVMPLSAGSFVIEEKNASSIISKIQEFQKGKKKPKDLAMPVRAAMDAGVIRRPSFVEYEAVAVLADISKTSFESYTNPVLKPYDDDAFWDMINTFRHIV
;
A
#
# COMPACT_ATOMS: atom_id res chain seq x y z
N MET A 1 -33.13 -9.27 -12.07
CA MET A 1 -32.02 -8.29 -12.11
C MET A 1 -31.27 -8.33 -13.43
N LEU A 2 -30.74 -9.47 -13.88
CA LEU A 2 -30.05 -9.62 -15.19
C LEU A 2 -30.85 -9.08 -16.40
N ASP A 3 -32.16 -9.31 -16.42
CA ASP A 3 -33.03 -8.97 -17.57
C ASP A 3 -33.34 -7.47 -17.71
N ILE A 4 -33.27 -6.73 -16.60
CA ILE A 4 -33.42 -5.26 -16.58
C ILE A 4 -32.11 -4.61 -17.02
N CYS A 5 -30.97 -5.21 -16.63
CA CYS A 5 -29.65 -4.77 -17.05
C CYS A 5 -29.43 -4.96 -18.56
N ALA A 6 -29.84 -6.11 -19.10
CA ALA A 6 -29.77 -6.39 -20.54
C ALA A 6 -30.53 -5.34 -21.39
N LYS A 7 -31.72 -4.92 -20.94
CA LYS A 7 -32.54 -3.91 -21.64
C LYS A 7 -31.91 -2.50 -21.59
N LYS A 8 -31.33 -2.10 -20.46
CA LYS A 8 -30.64 -0.81 -20.32
C LYS A 8 -29.35 -0.75 -21.14
N GLU A 9 -28.64 -1.87 -21.25
CA GLU A 9 -27.46 -2.02 -22.12
C GLU A 9 -27.83 -1.93 -23.59
N GLN A 10 -28.93 -2.57 -24.01
CA GLN A 10 -29.41 -2.52 -25.40
C GLN A 10 -29.75 -1.08 -25.84
N GLU A 11 -30.36 -0.26 -24.98
CA GLU A 11 -30.60 1.16 -25.25
C GLU A 11 -29.31 2.00 -25.34
N LYS A 12 -28.28 1.68 -24.54
CA LYS A 12 -26.98 2.38 -24.57
C LYS A 12 -26.15 2.00 -25.79
N TRP A 13 -26.21 0.74 -26.21
CA TRP A 13 -25.67 0.23 -27.47
C TRP A 13 -26.29 0.92 -28.68
N LEU A 14 -27.61 1.07 -28.71
CA LEU A 14 -28.33 1.81 -29.75
C LEU A 14 -27.93 3.30 -29.83
N LYS A 15 -27.46 3.87 -28.71
CA LYS A 15 -26.95 5.26 -28.63
C LYS A 15 -25.45 5.39 -28.91
N GLY A 16 -24.78 4.34 -29.40
CA GLY A 16 -23.38 4.38 -29.85
C GLY A 16 -22.35 4.54 -28.73
N LYS A 17 -22.74 4.43 -27.46
CA LYS A 17 -21.80 4.40 -26.33
C LYS A 17 -21.51 2.94 -25.99
N LYS A 18 -20.34 2.43 -26.37
CA LYS A 18 -19.77 1.20 -25.81
C LYS A 18 -19.48 1.45 -24.33
N THR A 19 -20.48 1.27 -23.48
CA THR A 19 -20.30 1.27 -22.03
C THR A 19 -19.89 -0.12 -21.59
N ASN A 20 -18.85 -0.20 -20.78
CA ASN A 20 -18.44 -1.45 -20.16
C ASN A 20 -19.51 -1.82 -19.11
N LEU A 21 -20.14 -2.99 -19.26
CA LEU A 21 -21.19 -3.51 -18.36
C LEU A 21 -20.80 -3.40 -16.89
N LEU A 22 -19.52 -3.64 -16.59
CA LEU A 22 -18.97 -3.58 -15.24
C LEU A 22 -19.00 -2.19 -14.62
N THR A 23 -18.76 -1.14 -15.41
CA THR A 23 -18.83 0.25 -14.96
C THR A 23 -20.26 0.63 -14.60
N CYS A 24 -21.23 0.15 -15.39
CA CYS A 24 -22.65 0.39 -15.11
C CYS A 24 -23.11 -0.34 -13.84
N GLU A 25 -22.66 -1.58 -13.60
CA GLU A 25 -23.04 -2.34 -12.41
C GLU A 25 -22.41 -1.75 -11.13
N LEU A 26 -21.13 -1.35 -11.16
CA LEU A 26 -20.49 -0.66 -10.03
C LEU A 26 -21.14 0.69 -9.70
N GLU A 27 -21.55 1.45 -10.70
CA GLU A 27 -22.29 2.70 -10.50
C GLU A 27 -23.72 2.46 -9.97
N SER A 28 -24.33 1.31 -10.30
CA SER A 28 -25.67 0.93 -9.84
C SER A 28 -25.70 0.36 -8.42
N MET A 29 -24.58 -0.19 -7.95
CA MET A 29 -24.44 -0.67 -6.57
C MET A 29 -24.40 0.46 -5.53
N LYS A 30 -24.05 1.69 -5.95
CA LYS A 30 -24.03 2.89 -5.09
C LYS A 30 -25.40 3.21 -4.45
N PRO A 31 -26.53 3.20 -5.20
CA PRO A 31 -27.86 3.52 -4.65
C PRO A 31 -28.72 2.35 -4.14
N ASP A 32 -28.37 1.08 -4.39
CA ASP A 32 -29.33 -0.04 -4.24
C ASP A 32 -29.20 -0.85 -2.93
N GLY A 33 -28.44 -0.36 -1.95
CA GLY A 33 -28.33 -1.02 -0.62
C GLY A 33 -27.56 -2.35 -0.63
N THR A 34 -26.79 -2.62 -1.69
CA THR A 34 -25.93 -3.79 -1.84
C THR A 34 -25.02 -3.99 -0.62
N THR A 35 -24.94 -5.22 -0.12
CA THR A 35 -24.06 -5.55 1.00
C THR A 35 -22.63 -5.76 0.54
N GLU A 36 -21.68 -5.62 1.46
CA GLU A 36 -20.24 -5.83 1.22
C GLU A 36 -19.93 -7.22 0.62
N ALA A 37 -20.62 -8.26 1.09
CA ALA A 37 -20.43 -9.62 0.61
C ALA A 37 -20.85 -9.76 -0.86
N GLU A 38 -21.97 -9.16 -1.25
CA GLU A 38 -22.47 -9.17 -2.63
C GLU A 38 -21.55 -8.37 -3.56
N ALA A 39 -20.99 -7.24 -3.08
CA ALA A 39 -20.00 -6.48 -3.82
C ALA A 39 -18.68 -7.26 -4.00
N SER A 40 -18.23 -7.99 -2.97
CA SER A 40 -17.04 -8.85 -3.04
C SER A 40 -17.24 -10.03 -4.01
N ASP A 41 -18.37 -10.74 -3.91
CA ASP A 41 -18.71 -11.86 -4.79
C ASP A 41 -18.86 -11.42 -6.26
N PHE A 42 -19.33 -10.20 -6.50
CA PHE A 42 -19.40 -9.61 -7.84
C PHE A 42 -18.03 -9.20 -8.38
N LEU A 43 -17.16 -8.66 -7.54
CA LEU A 43 -15.81 -8.23 -7.93
C LEU A 43 -14.86 -9.42 -8.16
N HIS A 44 -15.06 -10.54 -7.46
CA HIS A 44 -14.15 -11.67 -7.49
C HIS A 44 -13.92 -12.28 -8.89
N PRO A 45 -14.96 -12.57 -9.71
CA PRO A 45 -14.78 -13.05 -11.08
C PRO A 45 -14.09 -12.03 -11.99
N PHE A 46 -14.39 -10.74 -11.80
CA PHE A 46 -13.77 -9.67 -12.57
C PHE A 46 -12.27 -9.61 -12.31
N LEU A 47 -11.86 -9.67 -11.04
CA LEU A 47 -10.46 -9.61 -10.62
C LEU A 47 -9.65 -10.82 -11.09
N GLN A 48 -10.26 -12.00 -11.20
CA GLN A 48 -9.61 -13.17 -11.80
C GLN A 48 -9.36 -13.00 -13.30
N GLN A 49 -10.24 -12.29 -14.01
CA GLN A 49 -10.13 -12.00 -15.44
C GLN A 49 -9.42 -10.67 -15.74
N VAL A 50 -8.92 -9.97 -14.70
CA VAL A 50 -8.28 -8.66 -14.84
C VAL A 50 -7.16 -8.68 -15.87
N CYS A 51 -6.42 -9.78 -16.00
CA CYS A 51 -5.35 -9.95 -16.98
C CYS A 51 -5.81 -9.81 -18.46
N GLU A 52 -7.07 -10.09 -18.76
CA GLU A 52 -7.62 -10.11 -20.12
C GLU A 52 -8.18 -8.75 -20.58
N TYR A 53 -8.44 -7.83 -19.65
CA TYR A 53 -8.96 -6.49 -19.98
C TYR A 53 -7.87 -5.51 -20.42
N SER A 54 -8.23 -4.61 -21.34
CA SER A 54 -7.38 -3.51 -21.81
C SER A 54 -7.20 -2.43 -20.74
N ASP A 55 -6.14 -1.65 -20.84
CA ASP A 55 -5.83 -0.57 -19.89
C ASP A 55 -6.96 0.48 -19.81
N ASP A 56 -7.53 0.88 -20.95
CA ASP A 56 -8.69 1.79 -21.00
C ASP A 56 -9.91 1.25 -20.23
N THR A 57 -10.08 -0.08 -20.22
CA THR A 57 -11.16 -0.75 -19.48
C THR A 57 -10.89 -0.72 -17.97
N ILE A 58 -9.65 -0.98 -17.57
CA ILE A 58 -9.24 -0.99 -16.16
C ILE A 58 -9.32 0.42 -15.56
N GLU A 59 -8.93 1.45 -16.31
CA GLU A 59 -8.98 2.86 -15.85
C GLU A 59 -10.42 3.31 -15.58
N LYS A 60 -11.38 2.94 -16.45
CA LYS A 60 -12.81 3.24 -16.27
C LYS A 60 -13.44 2.54 -15.07
N VAL A 61 -12.90 1.39 -14.67
CA VAL A 61 -13.38 0.61 -13.52
C VAL A 61 -12.76 1.10 -12.20
N LEU A 62 -11.55 1.65 -12.25
CA LEU A 62 -10.80 2.08 -11.07
C LEU A 62 -11.50 3.19 -10.28
N ASN A 63 -12.11 4.17 -10.97
CA ASN A 63 -12.79 5.28 -10.30
C ASN A 63 -14.04 4.82 -9.53
N PRO A 64 -14.99 4.07 -10.14
CA PRO A 64 -16.11 3.48 -9.41
C PRO A 64 -15.66 2.58 -8.24
N LEU A 65 -14.62 1.76 -8.43
CA LEU A 65 -14.12 0.88 -7.38
C LEU A 65 -13.50 1.65 -6.21
N ARG A 66 -12.78 2.75 -6.47
CA ARG A 66 -12.25 3.62 -5.42
C ARG A 66 -13.37 4.24 -4.60
N ASP A 67 -14.40 4.77 -5.25
CA ASP A 67 -15.54 5.38 -4.56
C ASP A 67 -16.29 4.33 -3.70
N LEU A 68 -16.43 3.11 -4.21
CA LEU A 68 -17.01 1.97 -3.48
C LEU A 68 -16.11 1.59 -2.28
N ASN A 69 -14.80 1.56 -2.48
CA ASN A 69 -13.83 1.27 -1.43
C ASN A 69 -13.86 2.31 -0.30
N GLU A 70 -14.01 3.59 -0.63
CA GLU A 70 -14.22 4.66 0.37
C GLU A 70 -15.53 4.43 1.15
N GLN A 71 -16.62 4.04 0.47
CA GLN A 71 -17.90 3.72 1.10
C GLN A 71 -17.82 2.54 2.08
N TYR A 72 -17.01 1.53 1.77
CA TYR A 72 -16.78 0.37 2.65
C TYR A 72 -15.50 0.51 3.50
N SER A 73 -15.00 1.72 3.73
CA SER A 73 -13.87 1.99 4.64
C SER A 73 -12.58 1.22 4.31
N GLY A 74 -12.21 1.12 3.04
CA GLY A 74 -10.93 0.54 2.61
C GLY A 74 -10.92 -0.97 2.40
N LYS A 75 -12.08 -1.63 2.48
CA LYS A 75 -12.18 -3.09 2.39
C LYS A 75 -11.81 -3.71 1.03
N PHE A 76 -11.82 -2.90 -0.03
CA PHE A 76 -11.42 -3.27 -1.39
C PHE A 76 -10.05 -2.69 -1.79
N ASP A 77 -9.20 -2.33 -0.81
CA ASP A 77 -7.87 -1.77 -1.06
C ASP A 77 -7.00 -2.71 -1.89
N LYS A 78 -7.03 -4.01 -1.64
CA LYS A 78 -6.20 -4.99 -2.35
C LYS A 78 -6.54 -5.04 -3.84
N GLU A 79 -7.83 -4.93 -4.14
CA GLU A 79 -8.43 -4.95 -5.46
C GLU A 79 -8.07 -3.67 -6.23
N VAL A 80 -8.14 -2.51 -5.57
CA VAL A 80 -7.73 -1.22 -6.14
C VAL A 80 -6.21 -1.20 -6.44
N ILE A 81 -5.37 -1.76 -5.56
CA ILE A 81 -3.91 -1.85 -5.80
C ILE A 81 -3.62 -2.72 -7.01
N LEU A 82 -4.31 -3.85 -7.13
CA LEU A 82 -4.08 -4.84 -8.19
C LEU A 82 -4.37 -4.22 -9.57
N LEU A 83 -5.48 -3.48 -9.70
CA LEU A 83 -5.83 -2.76 -10.93
C LEU A 83 -4.83 -1.63 -11.24
N LYS A 84 -4.43 -0.82 -10.25
CA LYS A 84 -3.43 0.24 -10.45
C LYS A 84 -2.07 -0.30 -10.89
N ARG A 85 -1.63 -1.42 -10.31
CA ARG A 85 -0.37 -2.09 -10.69
C ARG A 85 -0.43 -2.57 -12.14
N LYS A 86 -1.57 -3.08 -12.61
CA LYS A 86 -1.73 -3.54 -13.99
C LYS A 86 -1.64 -2.40 -15.00
N LEU A 87 -2.17 -1.21 -14.67
CA LEU A 87 -2.08 -0.02 -15.53
C LEU A 87 -0.67 0.58 -15.66
N GLY A 88 0.35 0.01 -14.99
CA GLY A 88 1.68 0.62 -14.94
C GLY A 88 1.70 1.99 -14.24
N VAL A 89 0.56 2.43 -13.69
CA VAL A 89 0.48 3.60 -12.83
C VAL A 89 1.20 3.23 -11.57
N GLY A 90 2.46 3.67 -11.47
CA GLY A 90 3.24 3.60 -10.25
C GLY A 90 2.41 4.20 -9.14
N CYS A 91 1.78 3.33 -8.34
CA CYS A 91 0.93 3.72 -7.23
C CYS A 91 1.71 4.77 -6.44
N LYS A 92 1.22 6.00 -6.40
CA LYS A 92 1.31 6.81 -5.19
C LYS A 92 0.50 6.04 -4.14
N VAL A 93 1.19 5.06 -3.59
CA VAL A 93 1.24 4.65 -2.20
C VAL A 93 -0.13 4.61 -1.54
N MET A 94 -0.61 3.38 -1.29
CA MET A 94 -1.56 3.04 -0.23
C MET A 94 -1.29 3.85 1.05
N PRO A 95 -2.23 3.98 2.01
CA PRO A 95 -1.79 4.19 3.37
C PRO A 95 -0.95 2.96 3.71
N LEU A 96 0.37 3.09 3.61
CA LEU A 96 1.31 2.07 4.04
C LEU A 96 0.98 1.86 5.50
N SER A 97 0.57 0.64 5.86
CA SER A 97 0.44 0.34 7.28
C SER A 97 1.77 0.72 7.92
N ALA A 98 1.70 1.50 9.00
CA ALA A 98 2.89 1.95 9.69
C ALA A 98 3.71 0.71 10.08
N GLY A 99 4.93 0.57 9.56
CA GLY A 99 5.73 -0.64 9.76
C GLY A 99 5.50 -1.77 8.75
N SER A 100 4.92 -1.51 7.57
CA SER A 100 4.84 -2.47 6.43
C SER A 100 6.20 -3.00 5.92
N PHE A 101 7.30 -2.43 6.40
CA PHE A 101 8.67 -2.89 6.17
C PHE A 101 9.18 -3.84 7.26
N VAL A 102 8.41 -4.07 8.33
CA VAL A 102 8.74 -5.06 9.36
C VAL A 102 8.47 -6.47 8.80
N ILE A 103 9.37 -7.40 9.06
CA ILE A 103 9.29 -8.77 8.54
C ILE A 103 8.22 -9.58 9.28
N GLU A 104 8.19 -9.50 10.61
CA GLU A 104 7.18 -10.16 11.44
C GLU A 104 6.20 -9.14 12.04
N GLU A 105 4.96 -9.13 11.54
CA GLU A 105 3.95 -8.12 11.90
C GLU A 105 3.64 -8.09 13.41
N LYS A 106 3.67 -9.25 14.09
CA LYS A 106 3.51 -9.35 15.56
C LYS A 106 4.53 -8.51 16.34
N ASN A 107 5.70 -8.24 15.75
CA ASN A 107 6.80 -7.50 16.38
C ASN A 107 6.87 -6.04 15.91
N ALA A 108 5.96 -5.60 15.03
CA ALA A 108 6.02 -4.28 14.40
C ALA A 108 6.01 -3.14 15.42
N SER A 109 5.10 -3.18 16.41
CA SER A 109 5.04 -2.15 17.45
C SER A 109 6.35 -2.09 18.24
N SER A 110 6.89 -3.23 18.67
CA SER A 110 8.15 -3.29 19.43
C SER A 110 9.34 -2.75 18.64
N ILE A 111 9.45 -3.13 17.36
CA ILE A 111 10.55 -2.69 16.49
C ILE A 111 10.45 -1.19 16.21
N ILE A 112 9.27 -0.68 15.84
CA ILE A 112 9.06 0.75 15.55
C ILE A 112 9.30 1.60 16.80
N SER A 113 8.76 1.19 17.95
CA SER A 113 9.02 1.87 19.22
C SER A 113 10.50 1.89 19.58
N LYS A 114 11.24 0.81 19.31
CA LYS A 114 12.68 0.76 19.58
C LYS A 114 13.49 1.65 18.64
N ILE A 115 13.15 1.72 17.36
CA ILE A 115 13.75 2.68 16.42
C ILE A 115 13.53 4.10 16.93
N GLN A 116 12.29 4.44 17.31
CA GLN A 116 11.95 5.76 17.84
C GLN A 116 12.74 6.09 19.12
N GLU A 117 12.90 5.13 20.04
CA GLU A 117 13.67 5.30 21.26
C GLU A 117 15.14 5.68 20.97
N PHE A 118 15.79 4.96 20.04
CA PHE A 118 17.17 5.26 19.65
C PHE A 118 17.33 6.59 18.90
N GLN A 119 16.30 7.03 18.18
CA GLN A 119 16.28 8.33 17.52
C GLN A 119 16.08 9.50 18.50
N LYS A 120 15.49 9.25 19.67
CA LYS A 120 15.13 10.29 20.62
C LYS A 120 16.35 11.09 21.07
N GLY A 121 16.26 12.42 20.98
CA GLY A 121 17.31 13.35 21.38
C GLY A 121 18.49 13.47 20.40
N LYS A 122 18.50 12.70 19.30
CA LYS A 122 19.48 12.84 18.22
C LYS A 122 19.07 13.96 17.27
N LYS A 123 20.04 14.56 16.59
CA LYS A 123 19.83 15.67 15.64
C LYS A 123 20.52 15.49 14.30
N LYS A 124 21.61 14.72 14.24
CA LYS A 124 22.34 14.52 12.99
C LYS A 124 21.60 13.48 12.15
N PRO A 125 21.41 13.70 10.84
CA PRO A 125 20.75 12.73 9.96
C PRO A 125 21.41 11.35 10.00
N LYS A 126 22.75 11.31 10.13
CA LYS A 126 23.50 10.06 10.32
C LYS A 126 23.07 9.31 11.58
N ASP A 127 22.88 10.00 12.70
CA ASP A 127 22.50 9.37 13.96
C ASP A 127 21.02 8.95 13.94
N LEU A 128 20.17 9.70 13.22
CA LEU A 128 18.74 9.40 13.08
C LEU A 128 18.47 8.20 12.18
N ALA A 129 19.27 8.01 11.13
CA ALA A 129 19.15 6.87 10.21
C ALA A 129 19.80 5.58 10.74
N MET A 130 20.70 5.68 11.71
CA MET A 130 21.45 4.53 12.26
C MET A 130 20.54 3.42 12.81
N PRO A 131 19.49 3.70 13.59
CA PRO A 131 18.64 2.64 14.14
C PRO A 131 17.83 1.90 13.06
N VAL A 132 17.42 2.60 12.00
CA VAL A 132 16.76 1.99 10.84
C VAL A 132 17.73 1.05 10.14
N ARG A 133 18.97 1.50 9.92
CA ARG A 133 20.02 0.67 9.32
C ARG A 133 20.36 -0.55 10.19
N ALA A 134 20.41 -0.39 11.50
CA ALA A 134 20.69 -1.47 12.44
C ALA A 134 19.56 -2.52 12.44
N ALA A 135 18.29 -2.08 12.39
CA ALA A 135 17.15 -2.99 12.25
C ALA A 135 17.18 -3.76 10.92
N MET A 136 17.64 -3.15 9.83
CA MET A 136 17.83 -3.83 8.54
C MET A 136 18.90 -4.93 8.66
N ASP A 137 20.04 -4.63 9.27
CA ASP A 137 21.17 -5.57 9.39
C ASP A 137 20.94 -6.64 10.47
N ALA A 138 20.03 -6.38 11.42
CA ALA A 138 19.46 -7.37 12.31
C ALA A 138 18.49 -8.33 11.60
N GLY A 139 18.01 -7.97 10.40
CA GLY A 139 17.04 -8.78 9.65
C GLY A 139 15.62 -8.74 10.22
N VAL A 140 15.29 -7.70 11.01
CA VAL A 140 13.94 -7.54 11.59
C VAL A 140 13.03 -6.68 10.72
N ILE A 141 13.64 -5.88 9.82
CA ILE A 141 12.96 -5.15 8.78
C ILE A 141 13.61 -5.40 7.42
N ARG A 142 12.81 -5.40 6.34
CA ARG A 142 13.34 -5.25 4.97
C ARG A 142 13.80 -3.81 4.75
N ARG A 143 14.47 -3.53 3.63
CA ARG A 143 14.80 -2.15 3.24
C ARG A 143 13.51 -1.34 3.03
N PRO A 144 13.22 -0.32 3.85
CA PRO A 144 12.11 0.59 3.62
C PRO A 144 12.42 1.54 2.46
N SER A 145 11.40 1.90 1.68
CA SER A 145 11.45 3.10 0.85
C SER A 145 11.29 4.35 1.72
N PHE A 146 11.75 5.50 1.23
CA PHE A 146 11.59 6.75 1.97
C PHE A 146 10.12 7.05 2.31
N VAL A 147 9.19 6.75 1.40
CA VAL A 147 7.76 6.98 1.63
C VAL A 147 7.21 6.07 2.71
N GLU A 148 7.73 4.85 2.84
CA GLU A 148 7.35 3.91 3.90
C GLU A 148 7.87 4.32 5.26
N TYR A 149 9.06 4.89 5.29
CA TYR A 149 9.60 5.47 6.50
C TYR A 149 8.79 6.71 6.93
N GLU A 150 8.55 7.64 6.02
CA GLU A 150 7.83 8.90 6.26
C GLU A 150 6.37 8.68 6.68
N ALA A 151 5.73 7.60 6.19
CA ALA A 151 4.38 7.22 6.61
C ALA A 151 4.29 6.84 8.10
N VAL A 152 5.40 6.48 8.75
CA VAL A 152 5.44 6.18 10.19
C VAL A 152 5.69 7.47 10.97
N ALA A 153 4.63 8.21 11.25
CA ALA A 153 4.68 9.54 11.88
C ALA A 153 5.43 9.63 13.22
N VAL A 154 5.66 8.51 13.91
CA VAL A 154 6.40 8.47 15.19
C VAL A 154 7.92 8.44 15.01
N LEU A 155 8.41 8.14 13.81
CA LEU A 155 9.85 8.14 13.50
C LEU A 155 10.36 9.56 13.24
N ALA A 156 11.66 9.74 13.41
CA ALA A 156 12.27 11.05 13.25
C ALA A 156 12.21 11.56 11.81
N ASP A 157 12.05 12.87 11.64
CA ASP A 157 12.14 13.50 10.33
C ASP A 157 13.59 13.49 9.82
N ILE A 158 13.78 12.99 8.60
CA ILE A 158 15.07 12.86 7.92
C ILE A 158 14.84 13.21 6.45
N SER A 159 15.71 14.03 5.85
CA SER A 159 15.62 14.29 4.42
C SER A 159 15.84 13.00 3.61
N LYS A 160 15.08 12.84 2.51
CA LYS A 160 15.18 11.69 1.60
C LYS A 160 16.61 11.34 1.22
N THR A 161 17.40 12.32 0.79
CA THR A 161 18.80 12.11 0.38
C THR A 161 19.66 11.56 1.52
N SER A 162 19.48 12.07 2.74
CA SER A 162 20.23 11.60 3.90
C SER A 162 19.81 10.20 4.30
N PHE A 163 18.50 9.93 4.30
CA PHE A 163 17.94 8.62 4.58
C PHE A 163 18.48 7.56 3.61
N GLU A 164 18.38 7.81 2.31
CA GLU A 164 18.83 6.89 1.26
C GLU A 164 20.34 6.64 1.33
N SER A 165 21.14 7.65 1.66
CA SER A 165 22.59 7.53 1.81
C SER A 165 22.97 6.70 3.04
N TYR A 166 22.43 7.04 4.21
CA TYR A 166 22.83 6.44 5.47
C TYR A 166 22.21 5.06 5.72
N THR A 167 21.12 4.69 5.04
CA THR A 167 20.57 3.33 5.12
C THR A 167 21.13 2.38 4.05
N ASN A 168 21.94 2.88 3.12
CA ASN A 168 22.47 2.09 2.00
C ASN A 168 23.54 1.09 2.46
N PRO A 169 23.33 -0.24 2.26
CA PRO A 169 24.32 -1.26 2.62
C PRO A 169 25.66 -1.10 1.92
N VAL A 170 25.65 -0.60 0.68
CA VAL A 170 26.84 -0.51 -0.16
C VAL A 170 27.81 0.56 0.36
N LEU A 171 27.28 1.62 0.97
CA LEU A 171 28.09 2.75 1.43
C LEU A 171 28.72 2.51 2.80
N LYS A 172 28.34 1.43 3.51
CA LYS A 172 28.80 1.07 4.86
C LYS A 172 29.05 2.29 5.77
N PRO A 173 28.02 3.11 6.03
CA PRO A 173 28.19 4.39 6.73
C PRO A 173 28.52 4.26 8.23
N TYR A 174 28.41 3.05 8.80
CA TYR A 174 28.61 2.75 10.22
C TYR A 174 29.49 1.51 10.39
N ASP A 175 30.38 1.58 11.39
CA ASP A 175 31.28 0.49 11.80
C ASP A 175 31.69 0.65 13.27
N ASP A 176 30.87 1.34 14.07
CA ASP A 176 31.15 1.63 15.48
C ASP A 176 30.40 0.68 16.42
N ASP A 177 30.87 0.58 17.66
CA ASP A 177 30.29 -0.31 18.68
C ASP A 177 28.81 0.01 18.94
N ALA A 178 28.43 1.28 18.90
CA ALA A 178 27.05 1.71 19.11
C ALA A 178 26.11 1.13 18.05
N PHE A 179 26.55 1.08 16.78
CA PHE A 179 25.79 0.44 15.71
C PHE A 179 25.65 -1.07 15.92
N TRP A 180 26.71 -1.76 16.30
CA TRP A 180 26.69 -3.20 16.58
C TRP A 180 25.80 -3.56 17.79
N ASP A 181 25.81 -2.75 18.84
CA ASP A 181 24.94 -2.90 20.01
C ASP A 181 23.45 -2.76 19.63
N MET A 182 23.12 -1.81 18.74
CA MET A 182 21.75 -1.69 18.21
C MET A 182 21.34 -2.92 17.42
N ILE A 183 22.20 -3.47 16.55
CA ILE A 183 21.91 -4.69 15.79
C ILE A 183 21.57 -5.84 16.74
N ASN A 184 22.40 -6.06 17.76
CA ASN A 184 22.19 -7.13 18.73
C ASN A 184 20.88 -6.94 19.51
N THR A 185 20.58 -5.69 19.90
CA THR A 185 19.32 -5.36 20.57
C THR A 185 18.12 -5.73 19.70
N PHE A 186 18.12 -5.39 18.40
CA PHE A 186 17.01 -5.73 17.50
C PHE A 186 16.85 -7.23 17.31
N ARG A 187 17.95 -7.99 17.24
CA ARG A 187 17.90 -9.46 17.12
C ARG A 187 17.22 -10.14 18.30
N HIS A 188 17.23 -9.53 19.48
CA HIS A 188 16.61 -10.10 20.69
C HIS A 188 15.11 -9.76 20.83
N ILE A 189 14.56 -8.95 19.92
CA ILE A 189 13.12 -8.64 19.89
C ILE A 189 12.32 -9.74 19.16
N VAL A 190 12.99 -10.56 18.35
CA VAL A 190 12.39 -11.63 17.53
C VAL A 190 12.34 -12.96 18.27
#